data_AF-A0A080LXG4-F1
#
_entry.id   AF-A0A080LXG4-F1
#
_cell.length_a   1.000
_cell.length_b   1.000
_cell.length_c   1.000
_cell.angle_alpha   90.00
_cell.angle_beta   90.00
_cell.angle_gamma   90.00
#
_symmetry.space_group_name_H-M   'P 1'
#
loop_
_entity.id
_entity.type
_entity.pdbx_description
1 polymer ?
#
loop_
_entity_poly.entity_id
_entity_poly.type
_entity_poly.pdbx_seq_one_letter_code
_entity_poly.pdbx_strand_id
1 'polypeptide(L)'
;MAIAERSADACYRRIPSFVRAYFAAKNLDEFADYLVARNKLIRGLNRHFSVGELFALQAEPYREEREKFFSGRLANLLDSLRDDAGGWDEETTALSKMGLSDFETYIEILLAQRGAFHRRYIIESLDSTMLKNRSGALLAQSRAKNAPRRFVLDSRLLEVLLQIAVLRVGETGYHTAEMRIDDLLTFLRERYGLYIDQLPLDEGFPAPSIDDRKALRTNLQAFTARLREIGFYRDLSDAYVTQTVVPRYTIAEKRAKA
;
A
#
# COMPACT_ATOMS: atom_id res chain seq x y z
N MET A 1 -19.24 4.29 -8.55
CA MET A 1 -18.00 4.85 -9.13
C MET A 1 -17.23 5.73 -8.15
N ALA A 2 -17.86 6.72 -7.53
CA ALA A 2 -17.19 7.65 -6.59
C ALA A 2 -16.36 6.98 -5.47
N ILE A 3 -16.83 5.90 -4.84
CA ILE A 3 -16.05 5.24 -3.76
C ILE A 3 -14.75 4.62 -4.26
N ALA A 4 -14.75 3.99 -5.43
CA ALA A 4 -13.56 3.37 -5.98
C ALA A 4 -12.49 4.40 -6.37
N GLU A 5 -12.93 5.57 -6.85
CA GLU A 5 -12.06 6.72 -7.14
C GLU A 5 -11.50 7.32 -5.83
N ARG A 6 -12.37 7.55 -4.85
CA ARG A 6 -11.99 8.07 -3.52
C ARG A 6 -11.01 7.14 -2.81
N SER A 7 -11.24 5.83 -2.87
CA SER A 7 -10.34 4.83 -2.28
C SER A 7 -8.98 4.83 -2.96
N ALA A 8 -8.92 4.86 -4.30
CA ALA A 8 -7.65 4.96 -5.02
C ALA A 8 -6.93 6.28 -4.70
N ASP A 9 -7.62 7.41 -4.71
CA ASP A 9 -7.06 8.71 -4.35
C ASP A 9 -6.46 8.71 -2.92
N ALA A 10 -7.17 8.13 -1.94
CA ALA A 10 -6.66 7.98 -0.57
C ALA A 10 -5.33 7.20 -0.52
N CYS A 11 -5.21 6.08 -1.24
CA CYS A 11 -3.96 5.33 -1.32
C CYS A 11 -2.82 6.16 -1.94
N TYR A 12 -3.08 6.86 -3.05
CA TYR A 12 -2.06 7.65 -3.75
C TYR A 12 -1.62 8.88 -2.96
N ARG A 13 -2.49 9.46 -2.12
CA ARG A 13 -2.13 10.56 -1.20
C ARG A 13 -1.15 10.16 -0.10
N ARG A 14 -0.98 8.87 0.18
CA ARG A 14 0.01 8.36 1.13
C ARG A 14 1.43 8.27 0.56
N ILE A 15 1.59 8.40 -0.76
CA ILE A 15 2.91 8.27 -1.40
C ILE A 15 3.92 9.32 -0.87
N PRO A 16 3.60 10.62 -0.75
CA PRO A 16 4.56 11.60 -0.24
C PRO A 16 5.04 11.30 1.18
N SER A 17 4.12 10.94 2.09
CA SER A 17 4.49 10.60 3.47
C SER A 17 5.31 9.31 3.54
N PHE A 18 5.02 8.33 2.69
CA PHE A 18 5.84 7.13 2.53
C PHE A 18 7.27 7.46 2.06
N VAL A 19 7.42 8.30 1.02
CA VAL A 19 8.73 8.72 0.52
C VAL A 19 9.53 9.45 1.60
N ARG A 20 8.89 10.36 2.33
CA ARG A 20 9.50 11.04 3.48
C ARG A 20 9.97 10.05 4.55
N ALA A 21 9.11 9.11 4.95
CA ALA A 21 9.45 8.09 5.93
C ALA A 21 10.60 7.18 5.46
N TYR A 22 10.63 6.84 4.17
CA TYR A 22 11.72 6.09 3.56
C TYR A 22 13.06 6.84 3.65
N PHE A 23 13.08 8.14 3.29
CA PHE A 23 14.29 8.96 3.43
C PHE A 23 14.73 9.08 4.89
N ALA A 24 13.79 9.30 5.80
CA ALA A 24 14.10 9.35 7.23
C ALA A 24 14.72 8.03 7.70
N ALA A 25 14.09 6.89 7.41
CA ALA A 25 14.60 5.58 7.80
C ALA A 25 16.00 5.32 7.23
N LYS A 26 16.20 5.59 5.92
CA LYS A 26 17.50 5.34 5.30
C LYS A 26 18.63 6.22 5.86
N ASN A 27 18.33 7.48 6.18
CA ASN A 27 19.32 8.37 6.79
C ASN A 27 19.57 8.06 8.27
N LEU A 28 18.54 7.59 8.99
CA LEU A 28 18.69 7.11 10.36
C LEU A 28 19.51 5.81 10.42
N ASP A 29 19.46 4.97 9.39
CA ASP A 29 20.33 3.80 9.24
C ASP A 29 21.81 4.21 9.12
N GLU A 30 22.12 5.21 8.29
CA GLU A 30 23.48 5.77 8.21
C GLU A 30 23.93 6.42 9.53
N PHE A 31 23.01 7.09 10.23
CA PHE A 31 23.26 7.62 11.56
C PHE A 31 23.49 6.52 12.61
N ALA A 32 22.76 5.40 12.52
CA ALA A 32 22.95 4.25 13.39
C ALA A 32 24.36 3.67 13.22
N ASP A 33 24.83 3.54 11.97
CA ASP A 33 26.19 3.11 11.65
C ASP A 33 27.25 4.04 12.28
N TYR A 34 27.01 5.35 12.21
CA TYR A 34 27.86 6.36 12.85
C TYR A 34 27.90 6.23 14.39
N LEU A 35 26.76 5.95 15.04
CA LEU A 35 26.71 5.73 16.48
C LEU A 35 27.43 4.43 16.87
N VAL A 36 27.28 3.36 16.10
CA VAL A 36 27.98 2.09 16.32
C VAL A 36 29.50 2.29 16.23
N ALA A 37 29.98 3.01 15.22
CA ALA A 37 31.41 3.31 15.06
C ALA A 37 32.00 4.09 16.25
N ARG A 38 31.16 4.83 17.00
CA ARG A 38 31.54 5.59 18.19
C ARG A 38 31.25 4.87 19.51
N ASN A 39 30.85 3.60 19.45
CA ASN A 39 30.42 2.81 20.61
C ASN A 39 29.24 3.44 21.40
N LYS A 40 28.38 4.22 20.71
CA LYS A 40 27.19 4.87 21.28
C LYS A 40 25.89 4.10 21.00
N LEU A 41 25.97 3.08 20.16
CA LEU A 41 24.88 2.18 19.86
C LEU A 41 25.46 0.77 19.67
N ILE A 42 24.78 -0.24 20.21
CA ILE A 42 25.19 -1.63 20.04
C ILE A 42 24.36 -2.22 18.92
N ARG A 43 25.02 -2.79 17.92
CA ARG A 43 24.33 -3.58 16.90
C ARG A 43 23.89 -4.90 17.55
N GLY A 44 22.58 -5.19 17.49
CA GLY A 44 22.03 -6.45 17.99
C GLY A 44 22.60 -7.67 17.25
N LEU A 45 22.12 -8.86 17.60
CA LEU A 45 22.49 -10.11 16.93
C LEU A 45 22.19 -10.09 15.42
N ASN A 46 21.22 -9.26 15.02
CA ASN A 46 20.91 -9.01 13.61
C ASN A 46 21.89 -7.99 13.02
N ARG A 47 22.44 -8.29 11.84
CA ARG A 47 23.37 -7.39 11.13
C ARG A 47 22.74 -6.05 10.69
N HIS A 48 21.43 -5.89 10.82
CA HIS A 48 20.68 -4.71 10.39
C HIS A 48 19.73 -4.26 11.50
N PHE A 49 19.47 -2.96 11.57
CA PHE A 49 18.44 -2.40 12.44
C PHE A 49 17.07 -2.56 11.78
N SER A 50 16.06 -2.89 12.58
CA SER A 50 14.66 -2.83 12.19
C SER A 50 14.20 -1.38 12.00
N VAL A 51 13.13 -1.18 11.24
CA VAL A 51 12.54 0.15 11.03
C VAL A 51 12.18 0.80 12.38
N GLY A 52 11.62 0.03 13.32
CA GLY A 52 11.29 0.53 14.66
C GLY A 52 12.51 1.03 15.44
N GLU A 53 13.62 0.29 15.38
CA GLU A 53 14.88 0.70 16.02
C GLU A 53 15.45 1.98 15.38
N LEU A 54 15.39 2.10 14.04
CA LEU A 54 15.84 3.31 13.34
C LEU A 54 15.01 4.54 13.75
N PHE A 55 13.68 4.43 13.77
CA PHE A 55 12.82 5.53 14.20
C PHE A 55 12.99 5.87 15.69
N ALA A 56 13.38 4.90 16.53
CA ALA A 56 13.71 5.16 17.93
C ALA A 56 14.95 6.06 18.11
N LEU A 57 15.84 6.16 17.10
CA LEU A 57 16.97 7.09 17.10
C LEU A 57 16.54 8.56 16.97
N GLN A 58 15.25 8.83 16.74
CA GLN A 58 14.70 10.18 16.81
C GLN A 58 14.44 10.65 18.26
N ALA A 59 14.51 9.74 19.23
CA ALA A 59 14.28 10.08 20.63
C ALA A 59 15.34 11.02 21.22
N GLU A 60 14.98 11.66 22.33
CA GLU A 60 15.78 12.67 23.03
C GLU A 60 17.23 12.26 23.34
N PRO A 61 17.53 11.02 23.77
CA PRO A 61 18.89 10.61 24.11
C PRO A 61 19.89 10.74 22.95
N TYR A 62 19.41 10.69 21.70
CA TYR A 62 20.25 10.78 20.51
C TYR A 62 20.22 12.17 19.86
N ARG A 63 19.44 13.13 20.39
CA ARG A 63 19.24 14.45 19.77
C ARG A 63 20.57 15.12 19.45
N GLU A 64 21.46 15.25 20.44
CA GLU A 64 22.72 15.97 20.25
C GLU A 64 23.62 15.31 19.19
N GLU A 65 23.78 13.99 19.21
CA GLU A 65 24.57 13.29 18.20
C GLU A 65 23.93 13.33 16.82
N ARG A 66 22.60 13.30 16.77
CA ARG A 66 21.82 13.40 15.53
C ARG A 66 22.02 14.77 14.91
N GLU A 67 21.83 15.85 15.65
CA GLU A 67 22.04 17.20 15.13
C GLU A 67 23.50 17.41 14.69
N LYS A 68 24.49 16.92 15.45
CA LYS A 68 25.90 16.96 15.02
C LYS A 68 26.18 16.20 13.73
N PHE A 69 25.55 15.03 13.54
CA PHE A 69 25.73 14.23 12.34
C PHE A 69 25.07 14.89 11.13
N PHE A 70 23.84 15.39 11.31
CA PHE A 70 23.07 15.99 10.21
C PHE A 70 23.49 17.41 9.88
N SER A 71 24.05 18.19 10.81
CA SER A 71 24.57 19.54 10.53
C SER A 71 25.63 19.53 9.41
N GLY A 72 26.60 18.63 9.49
CA GLY A 72 27.63 18.48 8.46
C GLY A 72 27.06 18.00 7.12
N ARG A 73 26.09 17.09 7.15
CA ARG A 73 25.44 16.60 5.92
C ARG A 73 24.54 17.66 5.28
N LEU A 74 23.84 18.44 6.09
CA LEU A 74 23.02 19.55 5.65
C LEU A 74 23.87 20.63 5.00
N ALA A 75 25.01 20.99 5.61
CA ALA A 75 25.96 21.91 5.01
C ALA A 75 26.44 21.44 3.63
N ASN A 76 26.84 20.16 3.51
CA ASN A 76 27.27 19.58 2.24
C ASN A 76 26.15 19.54 1.19
N LEU A 77 24.91 19.20 1.61
CA LEU A 77 23.76 19.19 0.71
C LEU A 77 23.45 20.60 0.21
N LEU A 78 23.38 21.58 1.10
CA LEU A 78 23.12 22.98 0.75
C LEU A 78 24.19 23.56 -0.17
N ASP A 79 25.46 23.21 0.03
CA ASP A 79 26.54 23.62 -0.87
C ASP A 79 26.36 23.01 -2.27
N SER A 80 25.99 21.73 -2.35
CA SER A 80 25.75 21.03 -3.61
C SER A 80 24.53 21.52 -4.41
N LEU A 81 23.60 22.23 -3.75
CA LEU A 81 22.38 22.77 -4.35
C LEU A 81 22.51 24.24 -4.77
N ARG A 82 23.70 24.84 -4.63
CA ARG A 82 23.94 26.21 -5.08
C ARG A 82 23.87 26.31 -6.60
N ASP A 83 23.21 27.35 -7.09
CA ASP A 83 23.24 27.72 -8.50
C ASP A 83 24.53 28.48 -8.86
N ASP A 84 24.67 28.85 -10.14
CA ASP A 84 25.83 29.60 -10.63
C ASP A 84 26.00 30.98 -9.97
N ALA A 85 24.93 31.53 -9.38
CA ALA A 85 24.93 32.78 -8.63
C ALA A 85 25.18 32.57 -7.12
N GLY A 86 25.36 31.34 -6.67
CA GLY A 86 25.57 30.96 -5.28
C GLY A 86 24.29 30.95 -4.42
N GLY A 87 23.11 31.06 -5.04
CA GLY A 87 21.80 31.01 -4.40
C GLY A 87 21.19 29.60 -4.40
N TRP A 88 20.05 29.46 -3.71
CA TRP A 88 19.22 28.25 -3.76
C TRP A 88 17.88 28.56 -4.43
N ASP A 89 17.19 27.50 -4.88
CA ASP A 89 15.81 27.64 -5.33
C ASP A 89 14.87 28.15 -4.21
N GLU A 90 13.67 28.59 -4.61
CA GLU A 90 12.69 29.18 -3.69
C GLU A 90 12.27 28.20 -2.58
N GLU A 91 12.12 26.92 -2.92
CA GLU A 91 11.67 25.88 -2.01
C GLU A 91 12.72 25.57 -0.94
N THR A 92 13.99 25.36 -1.34
CA THR A 92 15.12 25.15 -0.44
C THR A 92 15.37 26.37 0.45
N THR A 93 15.22 27.58 -0.10
CA THR A 93 15.32 28.82 0.66
C THR A 93 14.23 28.92 1.73
N ALA A 94 12.99 28.55 1.39
CA ALA A 94 11.88 28.55 2.34
C ALA A 94 12.10 27.52 3.45
N LEU A 95 12.44 26.27 3.10
CA LEU A 95 12.70 25.19 4.04
C LEU A 95 13.83 25.53 5.03
N SER A 96 14.91 26.15 4.55
CA SER A 96 16.04 26.56 5.40
C SER A 96 15.66 27.63 6.43
N LYS A 97 14.56 28.37 6.22
CA LYS A 97 14.08 29.43 7.12
C LYS A 97 13.00 28.96 8.10
N MET A 98 12.56 27.71 8.03
CA MET A 98 11.44 27.20 8.84
C MET A 98 11.81 26.92 10.32
N GLY A 99 13.09 27.01 10.70
CA GLY A 99 13.53 26.79 12.08
C GLY A 99 13.37 25.34 12.56
N LEU A 100 13.39 24.39 11.62
CA LEU A 100 13.40 22.95 11.92
C LEU A 100 14.77 22.50 12.44
N SER A 101 14.84 21.29 13.01
CA SER A 101 16.14 20.67 13.31
C SER A 101 16.97 20.42 12.05
N ASP A 102 18.29 20.20 12.18
CA ASP A 102 19.15 19.94 11.02
C ASP A 102 18.75 18.62 10.35
N PHE A 103 18.36 17.62 11.15
CA PHE A 103 17.81 16.37 10.64
C PHE A 103 16.53 16.58 9.83
N GLU A 104 15.54 17.31 10.36
CA GLU A 104 14.28 17.55 9.66
C GLU A 104 14.50 18.38 8.41
N THR A 105 15.26 19.47 8.50
CA THR A 105 15.61 20.32 7.36
C THR A 105 16.27 19.51 6.25
N TYR A 106 17.22 18.63 6.60
CA TYR A 106 17.87 17.75 5.65
C TYR A 106 16.88 16.82 4.94
N ILE A 107 15.96 16.19 5.66
CA ILE A 107 14.93 15.31 5.08
C ILE A 107 13.97 16.07 4.17
N GLU A 108 13.51 17.26 4.60
CA GLU A 108 12.58 18.06 3.79
C GLU A 108 13.24 18.55 2.49
N ILE A 109 14.51 18.95 2.52
CA ILE A 109 15.24 19.34 1.30
C ILE A 109 15.40 18.14 0.36
N LEU A 110 15.73 16.95 0.88
CA LEU A 110 15.77 15.75 0.04
C LEU A 110 14.40 15.44 -0.59
N LEU A 111 13.31 15.66 0.16
CA LEU A 111 11.96 15.48 -0.33
C LEU A 111 11.58 16.50 -1.42
N ALA A 112 11.96 17.77 -1.26
CA ALA A 112 11.78 18.80 -2.29
C ALA A 112 12.50 18.40 -3.59
N GLN A 113 13.77 18.02 -3.49
CA GLN A 113 14.61 17.74 -4.65
C GLN A 113 14.27 16.41 -5.36
N ARG A 114 13.86 15.38 -4.61
CA ARG A 114 13.68 14.01 -5.15
C ARG A 114 12.26 13.45 -5.00
N GLY A 115 11.38 14.11 -4.26
CA GLY A 115 10.03 13.61 -3.96
C GLY A 115 9.19 13.41 -5.22
N ALA A 116 9.23 14.35 -6.17
CA ALA A 116 8.52 14.23 -7.44
C ALA A 116 9.01 13.02 -8.27
N PHE A 117 10.32 12.78 -8.29
CA PHE A 117 10.94 11.64 -8.96
C PHE A 117 10.44 10.31 -8.37
N HIS A 118 10.56 10.13 -7.05
CA HIS A 118 10.10 8.89 -6.39
C HIS A 118 8.60 8.69 -6.54
N ARG A 119 7.81 9.76 -6.38
CA ARG A 119 6.36 9.71 -6.57
C ARG A 119 6.00 9.22 -7.96
N ARG A 120 6.67 9.72 -9.01
CA ARG A 120 6.44 9.27 -10.39
C ARG A 120 6.68 7.77 -10.54
N TYR A 121 7.83 7.27 -10.11
CA TYR A 121 8.17 5.86 -10.29
C TYR A 121 7.33 4.92 -9.42
N ILE A 122 6.92 5.33 -8.22
CA ILE A 122 5.97 4.56 -7.41
C ILE A 122 4.63 4.45 -8.15
N ILE A 123 4.14 5.55 -8.72
CA ILE A 123 2.89 5.56 -9.51
C ILE A 123 3.02 4.66 -10.75
N GLU A 124 4.13 4.72 -11.48
CA GLU A 124 4.38 3.87 -12.65
C GLU A 124 4.47 2.38 -12.26
N SER A 125 5.14 2.08 -11.14
CA SER A 125 5.20 0.73 -10.60
C SER A 125 3.81 0.20 -10.26
N LEU A 126 2.99 0.98 -9.54
CA LEU A 126 1.61 0.62 -9.20
C LEU A 126 0.76 0.41 -10.46
N ASP A 127 0.86 1.31 -11.43
CA ASP A 127 0.13 1.21 -12.69
C ASP A 127 0.52 -0.08 -13.45
N SER A 128 1.79 -0.49 -13.39
CA SER A 128 2.30 -1.72 -13.99
C SER A 128 1.84 -2.96 -13.25
N THR A 129 2.07 -3.03 -11.92
CA THR A 129 1.75 -4.20 -11.09
C THR A 129 0.25 -4.44 -10.98
N MET A 130 -0.56 -3.39 -11.03
CA MET A 130 -2.03 -3.47 -11.02
C MET A 130 -2.64 -3.57 -12.41
N LEU A 131 -1.81 -3.76 -13.45
CA LEU A 131 -2.24 -3.95 -14.83
C LEU A 131 -3.21 -2.87 -15.32
N LYS A 132 -2.90 -1.59 -15.06
CA LYS A 132 -3.82 -0.47 -15.29
C LYS A 132 -4.40 -0.50 -16.71
N ASN A 133 -5.73 -0.51 -16.82
CA ASN A 133 -6.47 -0.56 -18.08
C ASN A 133 -6.15 -1.77 -18.98
N ARG A 134 -5.64 -2.88 -18.40
CA ARG A 134 -5.39 -4.15 -19.11
C ARG A 134 -6.29 -5.24 -18.57
N SER A 135 -6.32 -6.39 -19.25
CA SER A 135 -7.02 -7.55 -18.71
C SER A 135 -6.30 -8.09 -17.47
N GLY A 136 -7.05 -8.44 -16.43
CA GLY A 136 -6.55 -8.69 -15.09
C GLY A 136 -6.31 -7.41 -14.27
N ALA A 137 -6.79 -6.25 -14.72
CA ALA A 137 -6.64 -4.99 -14.00
C ALA A 137 -7.21 -5.03 -12.58
N LEU A 138 -6.44 -4.49 -11.65
CA LEU A 138 -6.91 -3.97 -10.37
C LEU A 138 -7.14 -2.44 -10.41
N LEU A 139 -6.65 -1.78 -11.47
CA LEU A 139 -6.69 -0.33 -11.63
C LEU A 139 -7.24 0.08 -12.99
N ALA A 140 -8.12 1.09 -13.00
CA ALA A 140 -8.59 1.71 -14.22
C ALA A 140 -8.45 3.23 -14.14
N GLN A 141 -8.28 3.86 -15.31
CA GLN A 141 -8.23 5.30 -15.47
C GLN A 141 -8.73 5.65 -16.87
N SER A 142 -9.71 6.55 -16.96
CA SER A 142 -10.18 7.03 -18.28
C SER A 142 -9.05 7.72 -19.05
N ARG A 143 -9.15 7.75 -20.39
CA ARG A 143 -8.17 8.41 -21.26
C ARG A 143 -8.26 9.95 -21.24
N ALA A 144 -9.23 10.52 -20.53
CA ALA A 144 -9.36 11.97 -20.40
C ALA A 144 -8.22 12.58 -19.57
N LYS A 145 -7.84 13.82 -19.89
CA LYS A 145 -6.82 14.57 -19.14
C LYS A 145 -7.24 14.66 -17.67
N ASN A 146 -6.32 14.32 -16.77
CA ASN A 146 -6.53 14.33 -15.31
C ASN A 146 -7.68 13.43 -14.82
N ALA A 147 -8.09 12.41 -15.58
CA ALA A 147 -9.07 11.46 -15.11
C ALA A 147 -8.60 10.78 -13.81
N PRO A 148 -9.47 10.67 -12.79
CA PRO A 148 -9.12 9.98 -11.56
C PRO A 148 -8.83 8.49 -11.83
N ARG A 149 -7.90 7.94 -11.06
CA ARG A 149 -7.71 6.49 -10.99
C ARG A 149 -8.82 5.91 -10.11
N ARG A 150 -9.23 4.69 -10.41
CA ARG A 150 -10.19 3.93 -9.59
C ARG A 150 -9.80 2.48 -9.53
N PHE A 151 -10.01 1.87 -8.37
CA PHE A 151 -9.89 0.43 -8.27
C PHE A 151 -11.00 -0.26 -9.07
N VAL A 152 -10.65 -1.37 -9.69
CA VAL A 152 -11.55 -2.25 -10.43
C VAL A 152 -11.18 -3.69 -10.13
N LEU A 153 -12.11 -4.60 -10.34
CA LEU A 153 -11.80 -6.02 -10.30
C LEU A 153 -12.15 -6.61 -11.66
N ASP A 154 -11.16 -6.67 -12.56
CA ASP A 154 -11.36 -7.25 -13.89
C ASP A 154 -11.67 -8.75 -13.79
N SER A 155 -12.47 -9.25 -14.75
CA SER A 155 -12.95 -10.63 -14.73
C SER A 155 -11.81 -11.66 -14.67
N ARG A 156 -10.68 -11.42 -15.33
CA ARG A 156 -9.53 -12.36 -15.28
C ARG A 156 -8.88 -12.41 -13.90
N LEU A 157 -8.73 -11.25 -13.25
CA LEU A 157 -8.19 -11.21 -11.89
C LEU A 157 -9.15 -11.85 -10.90
N LEU A 158 -10.45 -11.55 -11.03
CA LEU A 158 -11.49 -12.16 -10.22
C LEU A 158 -11.47 -13.68 -10.33
N GLU A 159 -11.45 -14.22 -11.55
CA GLU A 159 -11.39 -15.67 -11.78
C GLU A 159 -10.20 -16.34 -11.09
N VAL A 160 -9.00 -15.75 -11.20
CA VAL A 160 -7.80 -16.27 -10.50
C VAL A 160 -7.99 -16.26 -8.99
N LEU A 161 -8.49 -15.16 -8.43
CA LEU A 161 -8.73 -15.05 -6.99
C LEU A 161 -9.76 -16.07 -6.50
N LEU A 162 -10.82 -16.33 -7.28
CA LEU A 162 -11.84 -17.32 -6.95
C LEU A 162 -11.27 -18.73 -6.95
N GLN A 163 -10.46 -19.08 -7.95
CA GLN A 163 -9.81 -20.39 -8.02
C GLN A 163 -8.88 -20.62 -6.83
N ILE A 164 -8.19 -19.58 -6.37
CA ILE A 164 -7.36 -19.66 -5.16
C ILE A 164 -8.24 -19.77 -3.90
N ALA A 165 -9.36 -19.05 -3.85
CA ALA A 165 -10.25 -19.04 -2.68
C ALA A 165 -10.87 -20.41 -2.39
N VAL A 166 -11.32 -21.11 -3.43
CA VAL A 166 -11.95 -22.44 -3.32
C VAL A 166 -10.93 -23.58 -3.08
N LEU A 167 -9.63 -23.28 -3.14
CA LEU A 167 -8.56 -24.25 -2.92
C LEU A 167 -8.30 -24.44 -1.42
N ARG A 168 -8.39 -25.67 -0.93
CA ARG A 168 -8.20 -26.06 0.47
C ARG A 168 -7.00 -26.99 0.60
N VAL A 169 -6.34 -26.93 1.75
CA VAL A 169 -5.28 -27.86 2.14
C VAL A 169 -5.92 -28.98 2.94
N GLY A 170 -5.81 -30.22 2.47
CA GLY A 170 -6.11 -31.43 3.23
C GLY A 170 -4.84 -32.15 3.66
N GLU A 171 -4.98 -33.29 4.34
CA GLU A 171 -3.86 -34.04 4.92
C GLU A 171 -2.82 -34.50 3.90
N THR A 172 -3.25 -34.86 2.68
CA THR A 172 -2.40 -35.48 1.65
C THR A 172 -2.22 -34.59 0.41
N GLY A 173 -2.62 -33.33 0.47
CA GLY A 173 -2.49 -32.36 -0.62
C GLY A 173 -3.65 -31.38 -0.71
N TYR A 174 -3.79 -30.74 -1.87
CA TYR A 174 -4.87 -29.79 -2.11
C TYR A 174 -6.15 -30.46 -2.61
N HIS A 175 -7.29 -29.91 -2.24
CA HIS A 175 -8.60 -30.24 -2.82
C HIS A 175 -9.40 -28.95 -3.03
N THR A 176 -10.44 -29.01 -3.86
CA THR A 176 -11.33 -27.86 -4.07
C THR A 176 -12.69 -28.08 -3.45
N ALA A 177 -13.25 -27.05 -2.80
CA ALA A 177 -14.57 -27.10 -2.19
C ALA A 177 -15.37 -25.84 -2.50
N GLU A 178 -16.71 -25.96 -2.49
CA GLU A 178 -17.61 -24.80 -2.60
C GLU A 178 -17.37 -23.85 -1.42
N MET A 179 -17.54 -22.55 -1.67
CA MET A 179 -17.34 -21.48 -0.68
C MET A 179 -18.56 -20.56 -0.66
N ARG A 180 -19.05 -20.18 0.52
CA ARG A 180 -20.15 -19.21 0.62
C ARG A 180 -19.66 -17.83 0.21
N ILE A 181 -20.56 -16.98 -0.30
CA ILE A 181 -20.20 -15.61 -0.69
C ILE A 181 -19.67 -14.79 0.49
N ASP A 182 -20.26 -14.94 1.68
CA ASP A 182 -19.77 -14.23 2.88
C ASP A 182 -18.35 -14.65 3.27
N ASP A 183 -18.03 -15.95 3.13
CA ASP A 183 -16.69 -16.47 3.36
C ASP A 183 -15.71 -15.95 2.32
N LEU A 184 -16.16 -15.81 1.06
CA LEU A 184 -15.35 -15.23 -0.01
C LEU A 184 -15.06 -13.75 0.24
N LEU A 185 -16.05 -12.96 0.63
CA LEU A 185 -15.87 -11.54 0.97
C LEU A 185 -14.88 -11.40 2.13
N THR A 186 -14.97 -12.29 3.12
CA THR A 186 -14.04 -12.36 4.25
C THR A 186 -12.63 -12.75 3.82
N PHE A 187 -12.50 -13.78 2.99
CA PHE A 187 -11.23 -14.22 2.43
C PHE A 187 -10.54 -13.11 1.62
N LEU A 188 -11.27 -12.44 0.73
CA LEU A 188 -10.73 -11.35 -0.09
C LEU A 188 -10.25 -10.18 0.77
N ARG A 189 -10.99 -9.85 1.82
CA ARG A 189 -10.65 -8.80 2.77
C ARG A 189 -9.42 -9.16 3.61
N GLU A 190 -9.43 -10.32 4.27
CA GLU A 190 -8.36 -10.69 5.23
C GLU A 190 -7.06 -11.03 4.52
N ARG A 191 -7.12 -11.71 3.36
CA ARG A 191 -5.92 -12.15 2.65
C ARG A 191 -5.34 -11.09 1.73
N TYR A 192 -6.19 -10.25 1.11
CA TYR A 192 -5.76 -9.32 0.06
C TYR A 192 -6.10 -7.85 0.36
N GLY A 193 -6.77 -7.55 1.47
CA GLY A 193 -7.23 -6.20 1.76
C GLY A 193 -8.29 -5.70 0.75
N LEU A 194 -9.02 -6.61 0.09
CA LEU A 194 -10.01 -6.26 -0.92
C LEU A 194 -11.40 -6.13 -0.29
N TYR A 195 -11.81 -4.90 -0.05
CA TYR A 195 -13.10 -4.55 0.54
C TYR A 195 -14.13 -4.27 -0.56
N ILE A 196 -15.21 -5.05 -0.62
CA ILE A 196 -16.24 -4.95 -1.67
C ILE A 196 -17.55 -4.38 -1.11
N ASP A 197 -17.97 -4.85 0.05
CA ASP A 197 -19.27 -4.63 0.68
C ASP A 197 -19.23 -3.72 1.92
N GLN A 198 -18.02 -3.39 2.39
CA GLN A 198 -17.80 -2.48 3.52
C GLN A 198 -16.57 -1.59 3.31
N LEU A 199 -16.38 -0.57 4.15
CA LEU A 199 -15.16 0.25 4.15
C LEU A 199 -14.12 -0.32 5.14
N PRO A 200 -12.81 -0.20 4.86
CA PRO A 200 -11.78 -0.53 5.84
C PRO A 200 -11.82 0.45 7.03
N LEU A 201 -11.81 -0.10 8.25
CA LEU A 201 -11.91 0.70 9.48
C LEU A 201 -10.63 1.48 9.79
N ASP A 202 -9.46 0.88 9.52
CA ASP A 202 -8.15 1.43 9.94
C ASP A 202 -7.42 2.20 8.82
N GLU A 203 -8.09 2.51 7.70
CA GLU A 203 -7.48 3.20 6.56
C GLU A 203 -7.93 4.66 6.42
N GLY A 204 -8.43 5.26 7.51
CA GLY A 204 -8.81 6.67 7.55
C GLY A 204 -10.14 6.99 6.87
N PHE A 205 -11.01 5.98 6.69
CA PHE A 205 -12.38 6.22 6.26
C PHE A 205 -13.24 6.64 7.47
N PRO A 206 -14.04 7.71 7.34
CA PRO A 206 -15.02 8.04 8.38
C PRO A 206 -16.12 6.98 8.45
N ALA A 207 -16.95 7.05 9.50
CA ALA A 207 -18.13 6.22 9.60
C ALA A 207 -18.97 6.29 8.30
N PRO A 208 -19.41 5.15 7.73
CA PRO A 208 -20.07 5.14 6.43
C PRO A 208 -21.35 5.98 6.43
N SER A 209 -21.41 6.96 5.53
CA SER A 209 -22.62 7.75 5.27
C SER A 209 -23.72 6.92 4.61
N ILE A 210 -24.92 7.49 4.48
CA ILE A 210 -26.03 6.83 3.75
C ILE A 210 -25.65 6.56 2.29
N ASP A 211 -24.97 7.51 1.65
CA ASP A 211 -24.49 7.34 0.27
C ASP A 211 -23.41 6.27 0.17
N ASP A 212 -22.55 6.17 1.20
CA ASP A 212 -21.54 5.12 1.23
C ASP A 212 -22.18 3.74 1.30
N ARG A 213 -23.14 3.55 2.22
CA ARG A 213 -23.89 2.29 2.35
C ARG A 213 -24.62 1.92 1.06
N LYS A 214 -25.22 2.90 0.37
CA LYS A 214 -25.89 2.69 -0.92
C LYS A 214 -24.90 2.22 -1.98
N ALA A 215 -23.75 2.87 -2.08
CA ALA A 215 -22.72 2.52 -3.06
C ALA A 215 -22.07 1.16 -2.77
N LEU A 216 -21.86 0.80 -1.49
CA LEU A 216 -21.39 -0.53 -1.09
C LEU A 216 -22.38 -1.63 -1.47
N ARG A 217 -23.68 -1.40 -1.27
CA ARG A 217 -24.71 -2.33 -1.74
C ARG A 217 -24.69 -2.49 -3.26
N THR A 218 -24.50 -1.39 -4.00
CA THR A 218 -24.33 -1.46 -5.47
C THR A 218 -23.06 -2.23 -5.85
N ASN A 219 -21.95 -2.07 -5.12
CA ASN A 219 -20.74 -2.85 -5.36
C ASN A 219 -20.97 -4.35 -5.15
N LEU A 220 -21.63 -4.74 -4.06
CA LEU A 220 -21.95 -6.14 -3.79
C LEU A 220 -22.85 -6.74 -4.88
N GLN A 221 -23.86 -6.00 -5.35
CA GLN A 221 -24.70 -6.42 -6.46
C GLN A 221 -23.91 -6.58 -7.77
N ALA A 222 -23.03 -5.64 -8.09
CA ALA A 222 -22.17 -5.73 -9.28
C ALA A 222 -21.18 -6.90 -9.17
N PHE A 223 -20.66 -7.17 -7.97
CA PHE A 223 -19.78 -8.29 -7.71
C PHE A 223 -20.49 -9.63 -7.92
N THR A 224 -21.66 -9.84 -7.31
CA THR A 224 -22.43 -11.09 -7.49
C THR A 224 -22.92 -11.28 -8.92
N ALA A 225 -23.33 -10.20 -9.61
CA ALA A 225 -23.63 -10.24 -11.04
C ALA A 225 -22.42 -10.70 -11.85
N ARG A 226 -21.22 -10.17 -11.55
CA ARG A 226 -19.99 -10.59 -12.23
C ARG A 226 -19.66 -12.06 -11.96
N LEU A 227 -19.84 -12.56 -10.73
CA LEU A 227 -19.64 -13.98 -10.40
C LEU A 227 -20.53 -14.90 -11.25
N ARG A 228 -21.78 -14.49 -11.50
CA ARG A 228 -22.72 -15.19 -12.39
C ARG A 228 -22.24 -15.18 -13.84
N GLU A 229 -21.82 -14.01 -14.34
CA GLU A 229 -21.32 -13.86 -15.72
C GLU A 229 -20.11 -14.75 -16.03
N ILE A 230 -19.19 -14.91 -15.07
CA ILE A 230 -18.00 -15.75 -15.24
C ILE A 230 -18.25 -17.24 -14.93
N GLY A 231 -19.47 -17.62 -14.55
CA GLY A 231 -19.88 -19.01 -14.32
C GLY A 231 -19.41 -19.61 -12.98
N PHE A 232 -19.03 -18.78 -12.01
CA PHE A 232 -18.56 -19.23 -10.70
C PHE A 232 -19.66 -19.23 -9.62
N TYR A 233 -20.86 -18.73 -9.93
CA TYR A 233 -21.95 -18.57 -8.97
C TYR A 233 -23.03 -19.64 -9.16
N ARG A 234 -23.45 -20.28 -8.08
CA ARG A 234 -24.65 -21.15 -8.05
C ARG A 234 -25.68 -20.59 -7.07
N ASP A 235 -26.88 -20.34 -7.57
CA ASP A 235 -28.05 -20.00 -6.73
C ASP A 235 -28.73 -21.29 -6.30
N LEU A 236 -28.68 -21.62 -5.01
CA LEU A 236 -29.36 -22.79 -4.46
C LEU A 236 -30.73 -22.43 -3.86
N SER A 237 -31.05 -21.14 -3.65
CA SER A 237 -32.38 -20.64 -3.29
C SER A 237 -32.41 -19.10 -3.27
N ASP A 238 -33.61 -18.48 -3.28
CA ASP A 238 -33.80 -17.01 -3.19
C ASP A 238 -33.21 -16.36 -1.92
N ALA A 239 -32.79 -17.14 -0.92
CA ALA A 239 -32.12 -16.63 0.27
C ALA A 239 -30.60 -16.48 0.05
N TYR A 240 -30.08 -15.26 0.32
CA TYR A 240 -28.65 -14.90 0.29
C TYR A 240 -27.73 -15.89 1.03
N VAL A 241 -28.27 -16.57 2.06
CA VAL A 241 -27.59 -17.58 2.89
C VAL A 241 -27.13 -18.82 2.09
N THR A 242 -27.68 -19.08 0.91
CA THR A 242 -27.41 -20.28 0.11
C THR A 242 -26.55 -20.03 -1.13
N GLN A 243 -26.07 -18.79 -1.31
CA GLN A 243 -25.28 -18.42 -2.48
C GLN A 243 -23.83 -18.89 -2.31
N THR A 244 -23.36 -19.69 -3.27
CA THR A 244 -22.04 -20.31 -3.22
C THR A 244 -21.25 -20.06 -4.49
N VAL A 245 -19.94 -19.96 -4.31
CA VAL A 245 -18.95 -20.01 -5.37
C VAL A 245 -18.50 -21.45 -5.56
N VAL A 246 -18.57 -21.91 -6.81
CA VAL A 246 -18.26 -23.29 -7.19
C VAL A 246 -16.88 -23.34 -7.85
N PRO A 247 -16.02 -24.31 -7.50
CA PRO A 247 -14.73 -24.47 -8.16
C PRO A 247 -14.90 -24.85 -9.63
N ARG A 248 -14.19 -24.15 -10.51
CA ARG A 248 -14.15 -24.48 -11.94
C ARG A 248 -13.36 -25.75 -12.23
N TYR A 249 -12.32 -26.01 -11.44
CA TYR A 249 -11.48 -27.20 -11.55
C TYR A 249 -11.65 -28.03 -10.29
N THR A 250 -12.19 -29.25 -10.45
CA THR A 250 -12.40 -30.15 -9.31
C THR A 250 -11.13 -30.93 -9.02
N ILE A 251 -10.54 -30.69 -7.85
CA ILE A 251 -9.46 -31.51 -7.29
C ILE A 251 -10.05 -32.35 -6.17
N ALA A 252 -10.14 -33.66 -6.39
CA ALA A 252 -10.71 -34.59 -5.41
C ALA A 252 -9.83 -34.70 -4.16
N GLU A 253 -10.47 -34.79 -3.00
CA GLU A 253 -9.78 -35.03 -1.74
C GLU A 253 -9.19 -36.45 -1.74
N LYS A 254 -7.86 -36.54 -1.65
CA LYS A 254 -7.18 -37.81 -1.46
C LYS A 254 -7.30 -38.23 0.01
N ARG A 255 -8.11 -39.24 0.28
CA ARG A 255 -8.14 -39.88 1.61
C ARG A 255 -6.86 -40.68 1.81
N ALA A 256 -6.23 -40.56 2.98
CA ALA A 256 -5.17 -41.47 3.37
C ALA A 256 -5.72 -42.91 3.30
N LYS A 257 -5.02 -43.81 2.60
CA LYS A 257 -5.32 -45.25 2.71
C LYS A 257 -5.02 -45.64 4.16
N ALA A 258 -6.05 -46.11 4.87
CA ALA A 258 -5.94 -46.70 6.19
C ALA A 258 -5.03 -47.94 6.17
#